data_AF-A0AAW1IUY3-F1
#
_entry.id   AF-A0AAW1IUY3-F1
#
_cell.length_a   1.000
_cell.length_b   1.000
_cell.length_c   1.000
_cell.angle_alpha   90.00
_cell.angle_beta   90.00
_cell.angle_gamma   90.00
#
_symmetry.space_group_name_H-M   'P 1'
#
loop_
_entity.id
_entity.type
_entity.pdbx_description
1 polymer ?
#
loop_
_entity_poly.entity_id
_entity_poly.type
_entity_poly.pdbx_seq_one_letter_code
_entity_poly.pdbx_strand_id
1 'polypeptide(L)'
;MDFETGEDYVDQETGEVADQGLLDSETGEIELIRKQPNLAAKKPFKVPPAYIKQSESCDPTKAATKRLVLTNASPFSPMIFLFPSVFFFMPIMACILAVVEMALHAWAHRKNSILRSNNINFIYFQSPMHGLISQFCAKCRYESTQDAIGKLQDKWNRRFFKFGMECVKQIA
;
A
#
# COMPACT_ATOMS: atom_id res chain seq x y z
N MET A 1 -26.16 17.44 -40.85
CA MET A 1 -27.51 16.83 -40.79
C MET A 1 -28.15 17.22 -42.10
N ASP A 2 -28.12 16.30 -43.04
CA ASP A 2 -28.36 16.55 -44.45
C ASP A 2 -29.56 15.66 -44.77
N PHE A 3 -30.68 16.26 -45.16
CA PHE A 3 -31.99 15.65 -45.03
C PHE A 3 -32.33 14.60 -46.11
N GLU A 4 -31.38 14.15 -46.94
CA GLU A 4 -31.73 13.36 -48.15
C GLU A 4 -30.99 12.03 -48.34
N THR A 5 -30.04 11.66 -47.49
CA THR A 5 -29.46 10.31 -47.49
C THR A 5 -29.10 9.94 -46.06
N GLY A 6 -29.96 9.16 -45.40
CA GLY A 6 -29.79 8.71 -44.03
C GLY A 6 -28.69 7.67 -43.87
N GLU A 7 -27.47 8.00 -44.28
CA GLU A 7 -26.28 7.20 -44.05
C GLU A 7 -25.52 7.77 -42.85
N ASP A 8 -25.53 7.01 -41.75
CA ASP A 8 -24.68 7.29 -40.60
C ASP A 8 -23.21 7.11 -41.02
N TYR A 9 -22.45 8.19 -41.00
CA TYR A 9 -21.01 8.16 -41.25
C TYR A 9 -20.31 7.41 -40.11
N VAL A 10 -20.01 6.13 -40.33
CA VAL A 10 -19.26 5.30 -39.40
C VAL A 10 -17.77 5.51 -39.65
N ASP A 11 -17.03 5.92 -38.61
CA ASP A 11 -15.58 6.00 -38.70
C ASP A 11 -14.98 4.60 -38.93
N GLN A 12 -14.23 4.44 -40.02
CA GLN A 12 -13.65 3.16 -40.44
C GLN A 12 -12.50 2.69 -39.54
N GLU A 13 -11.90 3.59 -38.76
CA GLU A 13 -10.78 3.25 -37.87
C GLU A 13 -11.27 2.78 -36.49
N THR A 14 -12.36 3.35 -35.98
CA THR A 14 -12.85 3.10 -34.61
C THR A 14 -14.21 2.39 -34.54
N GLY A 15 -15.01 2.41 -35.61
CA GLY A 15 -16.33 1.77 -35.67
C GLY A 15 -17.42 2.46 -34.86
N GLU A 16 -17.18 3.70 -34.43
CA GLU A 16 -18.12 4.48 -33.62
C GLU A 16 -19.07 5.29 -34.51
N VAL A 17 -20.36 5.29 -34.19
CA VAL A 17 -21.36 6.15 -34.84
C VAL A 17 -21.34 7.50 -34.13
N ALA A 18 -21.22 8.60 -34.87
CA ALA A 18 -21.20 9.94 -34.29
C ALA A 18 -22.55 10.26 -33.62
N ASP A 19 -22.59 10.18 -32.29
CA ASP A 19 -23.80 10.52 -31.51
C ASP A 19 -24.01 12.03 -31.49
N GLN A 20 -25.26 12.47 -31.63
CA GLN A 20 -25.60 13.89 -31.65
C GLN A 20 -25.59 14.44 -30.21
N GLY A 21 -24.51 15.13 -29.86
CA GLY A 21 -24.40 15.86 -28.61
C GLY A 21 -25.37 17.05 -28.56
N LEU A 22 -25.94 17.31 -27.39
CA LEU A 22 -26.80 18.47 -27.15
C LEU A 22 -25.90 19.65 -26.78
N LEU A 23 -26.06 20.79 -27.47
CA LEU A 23 -25.28 21.99 -27.21
C LEU A 23 -25.87 22.74 -26.01
N ASP A 24 -25.05 22.97 -24.98
CA ASP A 24 -25.47 23.76 -23.83
C ASP A 24 -25.47 25.26 -24.17
N SER A 25 -26.61 25.91 -23.95
CA SER A 25 -26.84 27.31 -24.30
C SER A 25 -26.15 28.32 -23.37
N GLU A 26 -25.75 27.92 -22.16
CA GLU A 26 -25.02 28.81 -21.25
C GLU A 26 -23.49 28.76 -21.47
N THR A 27 -22.96 27.59 -21.82
CA THR A 27 -21.50 27.36 -21.86
C THR A 27 -20.92 27.17 -23.27
N GLY A 28 -21.76 26.84 -24.26
CA GLY A 28 -21.34 26.58 -25.64
C GLY A 28 -20.59 25.27 -25.84
N GLU A 29 -20.51 24.42 -24.82
CA GLU A 29 -19.86 23.11 -24.87
C GLU A 29 -20.86 22.02 -25.31
N ILE A 30 -20.37 21.01 -26.02
CA ILE A 30 -21.18 19.88 -26.49
C ILE A 30 -21.16 18.80 -25.40
N GLU A 31 -22.26 18.65 -24.68
CA GLU A 31 -22.39 17.59 -23.69
C GLU A 31 -22.83 16.29 -24.36
N LEU A 32 -21.94 15.29 -24.33
CA LEU A 32 -22.26 13.92 -24.72
C LEU A 32 -23.14 13.30 -23.62
N ILE A 33 -24.46 13.38 -23.77
CA ILE A 33 -25.41 12.68 -22.90
C ILE A 33 -25.30 11.19 -23.17
N ARG A 34 -24.36 10.53 -22.49
CA ARG A 34 -24.21 9.08 -22.47
C ARG A 34 -25.43 8.48 -21.78
N LYS A 35 -26.54 8.32 -22.52
CA LYS A 35 -27.59 7.39 -22.15
C LYS A 35 -26.90 6.03 -22.05
N GLN A 36 -26.76 5.51 -20.84
CA GLN A 36 -26.39 4.11 -20.62
C GLN A 36 -27.67 3.28 -20.71
N PRO A 37 -28.02 2.66 -21.85
CA PRO A 37 -28.85 1.48 -21.78
C PRO A 37 -27.94 0.33 -21.37
N ASN A 38 -28.35 -0.38 -20.31
CA ASN A 38 -27.86 -1.69 -19.92
C ASN A 38 -26.64 -1.71 -18.98
N LEU A 39 -26.94 -1.50 -17.70
CA LEU A 39 -26.28 -2.10 -16.53
C LEU A 39 -26.30 -3.65 -16.55
N ALA A 40 -26.13 -4.29 -17.71
CA ALA A 40 -26.12 -5.75 -17.84
C ALA A 40 -24.67 -6.27 -17.83
N ALA A 41 -24.28 -6.82 -16.68
CA ALA A 41 -23.11 -7.66 -16.47
C ALA A 41 -21.75 -7.04 -16.86
N LYS A 42 -21.10 -6.38 -15.87
CA LYS A 42 -19.64 -6.21 -15.89
C LYS A 42 -18.98 -7.59 -15.95
N LYS A 43 -18.65 -8.07 -17.15
CA LYS A 43 -17.77 -9.23 -17.32
C LYS A 43 -16.40 -8.83 -16.76
N PRO A 44 -15.89 -9.48 -15.70
CA PRO A 44 -14.56 -9.17 -15.22
C PRO A 44 -13.57 -9.48 -16.34
N PHE A 45 -12.73 -8.49 -16.67
CA PHE A 45 -11.67 -8.65 -17.64
C PHE A 45 -10.75 -9.79 -17.19
N LYS A 46 -10.72 -10.89 -17.95
CA LYS A 46 -9.84 -12.03 -17.68
C LYS A 46 -8.52 -11.81 -18.41
N VAL A 47 -7.50 -11.41 -17.67
CA VAL A 47 -6.13 -11.34 -18.19
C VAL A 47 -5.64 -12.77 -18.46
N PRO A 48 -5.11 -13.08 -19.66
CA PRO A 48 -4.52 -14.39 -19.95
C PRO A 48 -3.38 -14.72 -18.96
N PRO A 49 -3.30 -15.96 -18.45
CA PRO A 49 -2.36 -16.33 -17.39
C PRO A 49 -0.89 -16.17 -17.76
N ALA A 50 -0.57 -16.06 -19.06
CA ALA A 50 0.78 -15.78 -19.56
C ALA A 50 1.33 -14.40 -19.11
N TYR A 51 0.46 -13.45 -18.76
CA TYR A 51 0.85 -12.09 -18.35
C TYR A 51 0.74 -11.85 -16.84
N ILE A 52 0.25 -12.84 -16.08
CA ILE A 52 0.19 -12.76 -14.61
C ILE A 52 1.56 -13.12 -14.08
N LYS A 53 2.46 -12.14 -13.95
CA LYS A 53 3.60 -12.29 -13.04
C LYS A 53 3.01 -12.51 -11.65
N GLN A 54 3.30 -13.66 -11.04
CA GLN A 54 3.15 -13.85 -9.61
C GLN A 54 4.01 -12.79 -8.92
N SER A 55 3.45 -11.61 -8.66
CA SER A 55 3.92 -10.83 -7.54
C SER A 55 3.63 -11.68 -6.34
N GLU A 56 4.66 -12.16 -5.66
CA GLU A 56 4.55 -12.57 -4.26
C GLU A 56 3.88 -11.39 -3.53
N SER A 57 2.56 -11.45 -3.44
CA SER A 57 1.79 -10.57 -2.59
C SER A 57 2.29 -10.91 -1.21
N CYS A 58 3.10 -10.01 -0.68
CA CYS A 58 3.47 -9.99 0.71
C CYS A 58 2.16 -9.76 1.47
N ASP A 59 1.44 -10.84 1.73
CA ASP A 59 0.32 -10.86 2.64
C ASP A 59 0.83 -10.27 3.96
N PRO A 60 0.31 -9.12 4.43
CA PRO A 60 0.74 -8.55 5.70
C PRO A 60 0.48 -9.53 6.85
N THR A 61 -0.48 -10.45 6.67
CA THR A 61 -0.73 -11.57 7.57
C THR A 61 0.43 -12.55 7.62
N LYS A 62 1.03 -12.97 6.49
CA LYS A 62 2.18 -13.90 6.49
C LYS A 62 3.46 -13.28 7.07
N ALA A 63 3.68 -11.98 6.89
CA ALA A 63 4.79 -11.28 7.54
C ALA A 63 4.60 -11.18 9.07
N ALA A 64 3.37 -10.94 9.53
CA ALA A 64 3.02 -11.00 10.95
C ALA A 64 3.15 -12.43 11.51
N THR A 65 2.72 -13.45 10.77
CA THR A 65 2.88 -14.86 11.17
C THR A 65 4.35 -15.25 11.29
N LYS A 66 5.23 -14.80 10.38
CA LYS A 66 6.68 -15.05 10.48
C LYS A 66 7.32 -14.36 11.69
N ARG A 67 6.85 -13.17 12.09
CA ARG A 67 7.30 -12.52 13.34
C ARG A 67 6.82 -13.26 14.59
N LEU A 68 5.61 -13.80 14.57
CA LEU A 68 5.04 -14.59 15.67
C LEU A 68 5.73 -15.95 15.84
N VAL A 69 6.19 -16.58 14.76
CA VAL A 69 6.84 -17.91 14.83
C VAL A 69 8.24 -17.86 15.46
N LEU A 70 8.94 -16.71 15.43
CA LEU A 70 10.24 -16.58 16.12
C LEU A 70 10.10 -16.49 17.65
N THR A 71 8.88 -16.24 18.14
CA THR A 71 8.52 -16.34 19.56
C THR A 71 7.68 -17.59 19.73
N ASN A 72 8.28 -18.70 20.18
CA ASN A 72 7.58 -19.95 20.55
C ASN A 72 6.59 -19.72 21.70
N ALA A 73 5.49 -19.02 21.44
CA ALA A 73 4.41 -18.76 22.38
C ALA A 73 3.12 -19.14 21.67
N SER A 74 2.39 -20.08 22.27
CA SER A 74 1.04 -20.46 21.86
C SER A 74 0.16 -19.22 21.64
N PRO A 75 -0.78 -19.25 20.68
CA PRO A 75 -1.52 -18.05 20.25
C PRO A 75 -2.45 -17.45 21.33
N PHE A 76 -2.64 -18.14 22.46
CA PHE A 76 -3.48 -17.67 23.56
C PHE A 76 -2.83 -18.02 24.91
N SER A 77 -1.80 -17.26 25.27
CA SER A 77 -1.30 -17.28 26.65
C SER A 77 -2.30 -16.53 27.54
N PRO A 78 -2.72 -17.10 28.69
CA PRO A 78 -3.59 -16.41 29.66
C PRO A 78 -2.99 -15.09 30.17
N MET A 79 -1.69 -14.82 29.94
CA MET A 79 -1.05 -13.52 30.18
C MET A 79 -1.71 -12.36 29.43
N ILE A 80 -2.21 -12.57 28.21
CA ILE A 80 -2.81 -11.48 27.41
C ILE A 80 -4.11 -11.01 28.05
N PHE A 81 -4.85 -11.92 28.70
CA PHE A 81 -6.10 -11.63 29.40
C PHE A 81 -5.89 -10.96 30.77
N LEU A 82 -4.70 -11.17 31.37
CA LEU A 82 -4.28 -10.50 32.60
C LEU A 82 -3.89 -9.03 32.38
N PHE A 83 -3.60 -8.65 31.14
CA PHE A 83 -3.13 -7.30 30.83
C PHE A 83 -4.20 -6.24 31.13
N PRO A 84 -5.45 -6.35 30.64
CA PRO A 84 -6.49 -5.38 30.99
C PRO A 84 -6.78 -5.35 32.50
N SER A 85 -6.80 -6.51 33.18
CA SER A 85 -7.09 -6.55 34.61
C SER A 85 -6.05 -5.82 35.45
N VAL A 86 -4.75 -5.96 35.15
CA VAL A 86 -3.69 -5.25 35.89
C VAL A 86 -3.81 -3.73 35.71
N PHE A 87 -4.24 -3.27 34.53
CA PHE A 87 -4.47 -1.84 34.27
C PHE A 87 -5.66 -1.27 35.04
N PHE A 88 -6.74 -2.04 35.20
CA PHE A 88 -7.93 -1.59 35.94
C PHE A 88 -7.75 -1.66 37.46
N PHE A 89 -7.05 -2.68 37.98
CA PHE A 89 -6.91 -2.85 39.43
C PHE A 89 -5.79 -2.02 40.04
N MET A 90 -4.74 -1.65 39.27
CA MET A 90 -3.57 -0.91 39.78
C MET A 90 -3.08 0.14 38.78
N PRO A 91 -3.77 1.30 38.68
CA PRO A 91 -3.42 2.35 37.72
C PRO A 91 -1.99 2.90 37.92
N ILE A 92 -1.49 2.90 39.15
CA ILE A 92 -0.12 3.31 39.47
C ILE A 92 0.90 2.38 38.81
N MET A 93 0.67 1.06 38.86
CA MET A 93 1.57 0.08 38.23
C MET A 93 1.53 0.19 36.70
N ALA A 94 0.35 0.45 36.12
CA ALA A 94 0.22 0.71 34.69
C ALA A 94 1.02 1.95 34.26
N CYS A 95 0.95 3.04 35.03
CA CYS A 95 1.76 4.24 34.77
C CYS A 95 3.27 3.94 34.85
N ILE A 96 3.72 3.19 35.86
CA ILE A 96 5.13 2.80 36.00
C ILE A 96 5.58 1.96 34.79
N LEU A 97 4.80 0.96 34.39
CA LEU A 97 5.11 0.13 33.22
C LEU A 97 5.17 0.96 31.93
N ALA A 98 4.27 1.93 31.76
CA ALA A 98 4.28 2.83 30.60
C ALA A 98 5.56 3.68 30.57
N VAL A 99 5.99 4.24 31.71
CA VAL A 99 7.23 5.03 31.80
C VAL A 99 8.46 4.17 31.53
N VAL A 100 8.53 2.97 32.12
CA VAL A 100 9.62 2.02 31.90
C VAL A 100 9.71 1.64 30.43
N GLU A 101 8.58 1.33 29.80
CA GLU A 101 8.53 0.96 28.40
C GLU A 101 8.92 2.13 27.49
N MET A 102 8.49 3.37 27.79
CA MET A 102 8.94 4.56 27.05
C MET A 102 10.46 4.73 27.15
N ALA A 103 11.04 4.51 28.34
CA ALA A 103 12.49 4.57 28.54
C ALA A 103 13.22 3.48 27.75
N LEU A 104 12.74 2.23 27.78
CA LEU A 104 13.29 1.12 26.99
C LEU A 104 13.17 1.36 25.49
N HIS A 105 12.04 1.92 25.06
CA HIS A 105 11.81 2.27 23.66
C HIS A 105 12.79 3.35 23.18
N ALA A 106 12.98 4.41 23.97
CA ALA A 106 13.96 5.46 23.68
C ALA A 106 15.41 4.93 23.71
N TRP A 107 15.72 4.02 24.65
CA TRP A 107 17.03 3.39 24.74
C TRP A 107 17.31 2.49 23.52
N ALA A 108 16.33 1.70 23.09
CA ALA A 108 16.42 0.88 21.88
C ALA A 108 16.70 1.75 20.65
N HIS A 109 16.00 2.89 20.53
CA HIS A 109 16.26 3.88 19.47
C HIS A 109 17.68 4.42 19.49
N ARG A 110 18.20 4.74 20.68
CA ARG A 110 19.58 5.24 20.82
C ARG A 110 20.60 4.18 20.43
N LYS A 111 20.42 2.94 20.90
CA LYS A 111 21.30 1.81 20.56
C LYS A 111 21.26 1.48 19.07
N ASN A 112 20.07 1.41 18.46
CA ASN A 112 19.92 1.16 17.03
C ASN A 112 20.53 2.30 16.19
N SER A 113 20.43 3.55 16.65
CA SER A 113 21.08 4.68 15.97
C SER A 113 22.61 4.55 15.96
N ILE A 114 23.21 4.11 17.07
CA ILE A 114 24.67 3.88 17.16
C ILE A 114 25.09 2.69 16.30
N LEU A 115 24.29 1.63 16.25
CA LEU A 115 24.59 0.47 15.40
C LEU A 115 24.53 0.83 13.92
N ARG A 116 23.53 1.63 13.52
CA ARG A 116 23.43 2.14 12.15
C ARG A 116 24.62 3.02 11.78
N SER A 117 25.11 3.90 12.68
CA SER A 117 26.29 4.72 12.39
C SER A 117 27.57 3.89 12.22
N ASN A 118 27.65 2.74 12.88
CA ASN A 118 28.79 1.81 12.77
C ASN A 118 28.64 0.82 11.60
N ASN A 119 27.63 0.99 10.73
CA ASN A 119 27.29 0.08 9.62
C ASN A 119 26.95 -1.37 10.05
N ILE A 120 26.63 -1.59 11.33
CA ILE A 120 26.26 -2.91 11.86
C ILE A 120 24.74 -3.04 11.79
N ASN A 121 24.23 -3.67 10.73
CA ASN A 121 22.78 -3.84 10.49
C ASN A 121 22.21 -5.22 10.87
N PHE A 122 23.05 -6.13 11.38
CA PHE A 122 22.61 -7.48 11.72
C PHE A 122 21.76 -7.55 13.01
N ILE A 123 21.90 -6.57 13.90
CA ILE A 123 21.26 -6.58 15.23
C ILE A 123 20.30 -5.39 15.34
N TYR A 124 19.05 -5.67 15.71
CA TYR A 124 18.02 -4.65 15.94
C TYR A 124 17.36 -4.86 17.31
N PHE A 125 17.50 -3.86 18.19
CA PHE A 125 16.87 -3.89 19.51
C PHE A 125 15.41 -3.40 19.42
N GLN A 126 14.47 -4.13 20.04
CA GLN A 126 13.05 -3.78 20.05
C GLN A 126 12.49 -3.88 21.48
N SER A 127 11.69 -2.89 21.89
CA SER A 127 10.98 -2.91 23.17
C SER A 127 9.75 -3.84 23.12
N PRO A 128 9.34 -4.46 24.23
CA PRO A 128 8.27 -5.47 24.22
C PRO A 128 6.91 -4.90 23.78
N MET A 129 6.60 -3.64 24.08
CA MET A 129 5.38 -2.97 23.59
C MET A 129 5.62 -2.04 22.39
N HIS A 130 6.71 -2.26 21.64
CA HIS A 130 7.01 -1.47 20.45
C HIS A 130 5.84 -1.45 19.45
N GLY A 131 5.06 -2.52 19.34
CA GLY A 131 3.90 -2.57 18.45
C GLY A 131 2.85 -1.49 18.75
N LEU A 132 2.60 -1.19 20.03
CA LEU A 132 1.66 -0.14 20.43
C LEU A 132 2.33 1.23 20.35
N ILE A 133 3.55 1.37 20.87
CA ILE A 133 4.21 2.67 21.01
C ILE A 133 4.71 3.21 19.68
N SER A 134 5.07 2.36 18.72
CA SER A 134 5.53 2.80 17.39
C SER A 134 4.48 3.64 16.63
N GLN A 135 3.19 3.45 16.93
CA GLN A 135 2.11 4.25 16.35
C GLN A 135 2.07 5.69 16.90
N PHE A 136 2.56 5.90 18.12
CA PHE A 136 2.58 7.21 18.78
C PHE A 136 3.96 7.87 18.68
N CYS A 137 5.03 7.08 18.62
CA CYS A 137 6.39 7.58 18.52
C CYS A 137 6.66 8.17 17.13
N ALA A 138 6.89 9.49 17.07
CA ALA A 138 7.18 10.19 15.82
C ALA A 138 8.40 9.62 15.07
N LYS A 139 9.45 9.22 15.81
CA LYS A 139 10.66 8.63 15.22
C LYS A 139 10.36 7.30 14.54
N CYS A 140 9.61 6.41 15.19
CA CYS A 140 9.18 5.14 14.59
C CYS A 140 8.35 5.36 13.32
N ARG A 141 7.40 6.30 13.35
CA ARG A 141 6.57 6.61 12.19
C ARG A 141 7.38 7.14 11.02
N TYR A 142 8.34 8.02 11.30
CA TYR A 142 9.22 8.57 10.29
C TYR A 142 10.08 7.47 9.64
N GLU A 143 10.73 6.63 10.44
CA GLU A 143 11.52 5.51 9.91
C GLU A 143 10.69 4.55 9.05
N SER A 144 9.47 4.20 9.50
CA SER A 144 8.56 3.34 8.74
C SER A 144 8.15 3.98 7.40
N THR A 145 7.95 5.30 7.39
CA THR A 145 7.57 6.03 6.18
C THR A 145 8.75 6.11 5.22
N GLN A 146 9.96 6.38 5.73
CA GLN A 146 11.18 6.36 4.93
C GLN A 146 11.45 4.99 4.29
N ASP A 147 11.25 3.91 5.04
CA ASP A 147 11.41 2.55 4.51
C ASP A 147 10.36 2.24 3.42
N ALA A 148 9.13 2.71 3.58
CA ALA A 148 8.09 2.57 2.56
C ALA A 148 8.43 3.37 1.27
N ILE A 149 8.93 4.60 1.43
CA ILE A 149 9.39 5.43 0.31
C ILE A 149 10.58 4.79 -0.38
N GLY A 150 11.57 4.29 0.38
CA GLY A 150 12.73 3.59 -0.17
C GLY A 150 12.33 2.38 -1.01
N LYS A 151 11.40 1.56 -0.52
CA LYS A 151 10.86 0.42 -1.28
C LYS A 151 10.12 0.84 -2.56
N LEU A 152 9.44 1.97 -2.53
CA LEU A 152 8.80 2.52 -3.73
C LEU A 152 9.85 3.00 -4.72
N GLN A 153 10.85 3.76 -4.27
CA GLN A 153 11.96 4.22 -5.11
C GLN A 153 12.71 3.04 -5.73
N ASP A 154 13.00 1.99 -4.96
CA ASP A 154 13.65 0.77 -5.46
C ASP A 154 12.82 0.07 -6.56
N LYS A 155 11.49 -0.03 -6.36
CA LYS A 155 10.59 -0.60 -7.36
C LYS A 155 10.57 0.23 -8.64
N TRP A 156 10.54 1.56 -8.51
CA TRP A 156 10.58 2.47 -9.64
C TRP A 156 11.90 2.38 -10.38
N ASN A 157 13.02 2.38 -9.65
CA ASN A 157 14.35 2.29 -10.23
C ASN A 157 14.51 0.98 -11.02
N ARG A 158 14.07 -0.15 -10.47
CA ARG A 158 14.06 -1.45 -11.18
C ARG A 158 13.24 -1.42 -12.46
N ARG A 159 12.07 -0.76 -12.47
CA ARG A 159 11.25 -0.61 -13.68
C ARG A 159 11.96 0.27 -14.70
N PHE A 160 12.50 1.40 -14.26
CA PHE A 160 13.22 2.34 -15.11
C PHE A 160 14.41 1.67 -15.80
N PHE A 161 15.25 0.96 -15.04
CA PHE A 161 16.37 0.20 -15.61
C PHE A 161 15.90 -0.88 -16.60
N LYS A 162 14.79 -1.57 -16.32
CA LYS A 162 14.24 -2.58 -17.23
C LYS A 162 13.80 -1.97 -18.56
N PHE A 163 13.05 -0.87 -18.53
CA PHE A 163 12.64 -0.16 -19.75
C PHE A 163 13.84 0.44 -20.49
N GLY A 164 14.80 1.03 -19.77
CA GLY A 164 16.02 1.55 -20.36
C GLY A 164 16.81 0.47 -21.10
N MET A 165 16.99 -0.71 -20.50
CA MET A 165 17.61 -1.86 -21.17
C MET A 165 16.83 -2.34 -22.40
N GLU A 166 15.50 -2.35 -22.34
CA GLU A 166 14.64 -2.74 -23.48
C GLU A 166 14.78 -1.75 -24.65
N CYS A 167 14.81 -0.44 -24.39
CA CYS A 167 15.07 0.57 -25.42
C CYS A 167 16.47 0.43 -26.04
N VAL A 168 17.52 0.24 -25.23
CA VAL A 168 18.88 0.04 -25.74
C VAL A 168 18.96 -1.21 -26.62
N LYS A 169 18.28 -2.31 -26.23
CA LYS A 169 18.23 -3.55 -27.01
C LYS A 169 17.49 -3.41 -28.35
N GLN A 170 16.59 -2.44 -28.50
CA GLN A 170 15.91 -2.18 -29.77
C GLN A 170 16.74 -1.32 -30.73
N ILE A 171 17.76 -0.63 -30.22
CA ILE A 171 18.62 0.28 -31.01
C ILE A 171 19.91 -0.42 -31.46
N ALA A 172 20.39 -1.42 -30.70
CA ALA A 172 21.56 -2.24 -31.02
C ALA A 172 21.20 -3.47 -31.85
#